data_AF-A0A0A1TZY7-F1
#
_entry.id   AF-A0A0A1TZY7-F1
#
_cell.length_a   1.000
_cell.length_b   1.000
_cell.length_c   1.000
_cell.angle_alpha   90.00
_cell.angle_beta   90.00
_cell.angle_gamma   90.00
#
_symmetry.space_group_name_H-M   'P 1'
#
loop_
_entity.id
_entity.type
_entity.pdbx_description
1 polymer ?
#
loop_
_entity_poly.entity_id
_entity_poly.type
_entity_poly.pdbx_seq_one_letter_code
_entity_poly.pdbx_strand_id
1 'polypeptide(L)'
;MPFFLRRQYTELEKLVKSSNSDITTLLPVLDNTEKSISIMDSIIKLSHKKLKETQRSTYLVLLYKMLLRRNGNQLASELTEKSVDFSHFEMPHSFNTELQMFGKFLNTKIAYMADNQLSLENVRDNVYSFEKLIKIFRSQLESLNLIIRAGIYQDFWENTVNLLPRKILFFEANTSAVFLYQICLALGNMTQTMTTQQALQYIKALDDFELTKTKYLKLMNEKKINGTFGTFPRQGFNPVIPYTSLIKNYIEKSKRVLNGENQYEDLVDSLKEEIEKYFKTISENYIENTMKVETFLKRNFSEYFFAVTPRKEERKGDLFVD
;
A
#
# COMPACT_ATOMS: atom_id res chain seq x y z
N MET A 1 16.96 -49.32 3.48
CA MET A 1 16.03 -48.16 3.36
C MET A 1 16.12 -47.62 1.93
N PRO A 2 15.08 -47.75 1.08
CA PRO A 2 15.18 -47.29 -0.30
C PRO A 2 14.78 -45.81 -0.45
N PHE A 3 15.76 -44.98 -0.82
CA PHE A 3 15.75 -44.01 -1.93
C PHE A 3 14.40 -43.57 -2.56
N PHE A 4 13.43 -43.03 -1.80
CA PHE A 4 12.28 -42.31 -2.38
C PHE A 4 11.81 -41.13 -1.51
N LEU A 5 12.69 -40.17 -1.25
CA LEU A 5 12.29 -38.78 -0.97
C LEU A 5 12.64 -37.94 -2.20
N ARG A 6 11.93 -38.18 -3.32
CA ARG A 6 11.87 -37.20 -4.40
C ARG A 6 11.36 -35.90 -3.77
N ARG A 7 12.17 -34.84 -3.81
CA ARG A 7 11.79 -33.47 -3.44
C ARG A 7 10.47 -33.13 -4.12
N GLN A 8 9.34 -33.29 -3.42
CA GLN A 8 8.09 -32.73 -3.87
C GLN A 8 8.24 -31.22 -3.73
N TYR A 9 8.52 -30.57 -4.86
CA TYR A 9 8.39 -29.12 -4.93
C TYR A 9 6.92 -28.81 -4.69
N THR A 10 6.64 -27.97 -3.71
CA THR A 10 5.32 -27.37 -3.61
C THR A 10 5.02 -26.58 -4.87
N GLU A 11 3.73 -26.39 -5.18
CA GLU A 11 3.31 -25.63 -6.37
C GLU A 11 3.92 -24.22 -6.38
N LEU A 12 4.12 -23.60 -5.21
CA LEU A 12 4.80 -22.31 -5.09
C LEU A 12 6.25 -22.37 -5.56
N GLU A 13 7.02 -23.37 -5.13
CA GLU A 13 8.42 -23.52 -5.58
C GLU A 13 8.52 -23.80 -7.09
N LYS A 14 7.55 -24.51 -7.68
CA LYS A 14 7.50 -24.75 -9.12
C LYS A 14 7.27 -23.45 -9.88
N LEU A 15 6.28 -22.66 -9.48
CA LEU A 15 5.97 -21.37 -10.09
C LEU A 15 7.15 -20.39 -10.02
N VAL A 16 7.79 -20.27 -8.85
CA VAL A 16 8.96 -19.39 -8.65
C VAL A 16 10.11 -19.82 -9.56
N LYS A 17 10.36 -21.13 -9.69
CA LYS A 17 11.44 -21.64 -10.54
C LYS A 17 11.20 -21.41 -12.03
N SER A 18 9.95 -21.54 -12.48
CA SER A 18 9.56 -21.31 -13.87
C SER A 18 9.29 -19.83 -14.17
N SER A 19 9.48 -18.93 -13.19
CA SER A 19 9.16 -17.51 -13.29
C SER A 19 7.71 -17.23 -13.72
N ASN A 20 6.78 -18.13 -13.34
CA ASN A 20 5.36 -17.98 -13.59
C ASN A 20 4.67 -17.30 -12.39
N SER A 21 4.09 -16.12 -12.62
CA SER A 21 3.36 -15.33 -11.61
C SER A 21 1.84 -15.56 -11.62
N ASP A 22 1.35 -16.56 -12.32
CA ASP A 22 -0.05 -17.00 -12.26
C ASP A 22 -0.30 -17.77 -10.96
N ILE A 23 -1.16 -17.20 -10.11
CA ILE A 23 -1.52 -17.77 -8.81
C ILE A 23 -2.60 -18.85 -8.93
N THR A 24 -3.21 -19.05 -10.09
CA THR A 24 -4.37 -19.93 -10.28
C THR A 24 -4.12 -21.34 -9.76
N THR A 25 -2.90 -21.86 -9.91
CA THR A 25 -2.52 -23.21 -9.40
C THR A 25 -2.41 -23.27 -7.87
N LEU A 26 -2.23 -22.14 -7.19
CA LEU A 26 -2.18 -22.04 -5.73
C LEU A 26 -3.55 -21.86 -5.10
N LEU A 27 -4.56 -21.39 -5.85
CA LEU A 27 -5.89 -21.09 -5.30
C LEU A 27 -6.53 -22.27 -4.55
N PRO A 28 -6.55 -23.51 -5.10
CA PRO A 28 -7.17 -24.64 -4.39
C PRO A 28 -6.49 -25.01 -3.07
N VAL A 29 -5.22 -24.61 -2.92
CA VAL A 29 -4.39 -24.88 -1.73
C VAL A 29 -4.55 -23.75 -0.71
N LEU A 30 -4.66 -22.50 -1.17
CA LEU A 30 -4.87 -21.32 -0.31
C LEU A 30 -6.30 -21.26 0.28
N ASP A 31 -7.28 -21.76 -0.46
CA ASP A 31 -8.69 -21.78 -0.02
C ASP A 31 -8.98 -22.97 0.93
N ASN A 32 -7.99 -23.83 1.22
CA ASN A 32 -8.10 -24.96 2.13
C ASN A 32 -7.12 -24.81 3.33
N THR A 33 -7.68 -24.65 4.54
CA THR A 33 -6.93 -24.38 5.77
C THR A 33 -5.94 -25.47 6.17
N GLU A 34 -6.18 -26.73 5.85
CA GLU A 34 -5.24 -27.81 6.17
C GLU A 34 -4.06 -27.83 5.19
N LYS A 35 -4.31 -27.44 3.94
CA LYS A 35 -3.29 -27.41 2.88
C LYS A 35 -2.46 -26.13 2.90
N SER A 36 -2.93 -25.05 3.52
CA SER A 36 -2.20 -23.79 3.64
C SER A 36 -0.88 -23.93 4.41
N ILE A 37 -0.80 -24.87 5.37
CA ILE A 37 0.42 -25.18 6.12
C ILE A 37 1.60 -25.52 5.18
N SER A 38 1.34 -26.31 4.13
CA SER A 38 2.36 -26.69 3.15
C SER A 38 2.89 -25.51 2.32
N ILE A 39 2.03 -24.50 2.08
CA ILE A 39 2.42 -23.25 1.43
C ILE A 39 3.28 -22.42 2.39
N MET A 40 2.93 -22.36 3.68
CA MET A 40 3.69 -21.60 4.68
C MET A 40 5.14 -22.06 4.79
N ASP A 41 5.37 -23.37 4.89
CA ASP A 41 6.73 -23.93 4.91
C ASP A 41 7.52 -23.55 3.64
N SER A 42 6.83 -23.48 2.50
CA SER A 42 7.43 -23.09 1.23
C SER A 42 7.76 -21.61 1.18
N ILE A 43 6.91 -20.74 1.73
CA ILE A 43 7.16 -19.30 1.82
C ILE A 43 8.42 -19.07 2.65
N ILE A 44 8.51 -19.64 3.86
CA ILE A 44 9.67 -19.50 4.75
C ILE A 44 10.94 -20.04 4.09
N LYS A 45 10.85 -21.23 3.49
CA LYS A 45 12.00 -21.82 2.80
C LYS A 45 12.49 -20.94 1.65
N LEU A 46 11.59 -20.32 0.89
CA LEU A 46 11.95 -19.43 -0.21
C LEU A 46 12.50 -18.07 0.26
N SER A 47 12.07 -17.54 1.41
CA SER A 47 12.60 -16.29 1.96
C SER A 47 14.07 -16.40 2.36
N HIS A 48 14.52 -17.58 2.80
CA HIS A 48 15.91 -17.84 3.16
C HIS A 48 16.79 -18.30 1.99
N LYS A 49 16.20 -18.52 0.80
CA LYS A 49 16.93 -19.11 -0.32
C LYS A 49 17.57 -18.06 -1.21
N LYS A 50 18.78 -18.36 -1.71
CA LYS A 50 19.38 -17.66 -2.85
C LYS A 50 18.53 -17.85 -4.12
N LEU A 51 17.88 -16.78 -4.57
CA LEU A 51 17.05 -16.74 -5.78
C LEU A 51 17.67 -15.83 -6.84
N LYS A 52 17.50 -16.18 -8.13
CA LYS A 52 17.82 -15.26 -9.24
C LYS A 52 16.84 -14.08 -9.25
N GLU A 53 17.22 -12.97 -9.87
CA GLU A 53 16.37 -11.75 -9.94
C GLU A 53 14.96 -12.05 -10.46
N THR A 54 14.82 -12.78 -11.57
CA THR A 54 13.53 -13.17 -12.15
C THR A 54 12.69 -14.00 -11.18
N GLN A 55 13.30 -14.93 -10.46
CA GLN A 55 12.62 -15.79 -9.50
C GLN A 55 12.18 -15.00 -8.26
N ARG A 56 13.00 -14.06 -7.80
CA ARG A 56 12.64 -13.16 -6.69
C ARG A 56 11.49 -12.23 -7.07
N SER A 57 11.54 -11.64 -8.27
CA SER A 57 10.44 -10.86 -8.83
C SER A 57 9.14 -11.67 -8.81
N THR A 58 9.16 -12.88 -9.37
CA THR A 58 8.00 -13.80 -9.36
C THR A 58 7.52 -14.13 -7.95
N TYR A 59 8.44 -14.44 -7.02
CA TYR A 59 8.09 -14.79 -5.65
C TYR A 59 7.39 -13.66 -4.90
N LEU A 60 7.92 -12.43 -4.98
CA LEU A 60 7.31 -11.26 -4.36
C LEU A 60 5.93 -10.93 -4.96
N VAL A 61 5.78 -11.09 -6.28
CA VAL A 61 4.47 -10.92 -6.96
C VAL A 61 3.46 -11.98 -6.49
N LEU A 62 3.86 -13.25 -6.40
CA LEU A 62 2.99 -14.31 -5.91
C LEU A 62 2.59 -14.06 -4.45
N LEU A 63 3.53 -13.65 -3.59
CA LEU A 63 3.25 -13.29 -2.20
C LEU A 63 2.22 -12.17 -2.11
N TYR A 64 2.41 -11.09 -2.86
CA TYR A 64 1.43 -10.01 -2.95
C TYR A 64 0.04 -10.52 -3.32
N LYS A 65 -0.06 -11.34 -4.37
CA LYS A 65 -1.33 -11.93 -4.83
C LYS A 65 -1.96 -12.85 -3.77
N MET A 66 -1.16 -13.60 -3.01
CA MET A 66 -1.64 -14.44 -1.91
C MET A 66 -2.23 -13.60 -0.78
N LEU A 67 -1.61 -12.47 -0.45
CA LEU A 67 -2.11 -11.53 0.58
C LEU A 67 -3.45 -10.88 0.19
N LEU A 68 -3.75 -10.73 -1.10
CA LEU A 68 -5.04 -10.19 -1.56
C LEU A 68 -6.19 -11.20 -1.52
N ARG A 69 -5.96 -12.46 -1.11
CA ARG A 69 -6.99 -13.49 -1.04
C ARG A 69 -7.85 -13.35 0.23
N ARG A 70 -8.98 -14.06 0.26
CA ARG A 70 -9.91 -14.10 1.41
C ARG A 70 -9.20 -14.40 2.74
N ASN A 71 -8.24 -15.32 2.72
CA ASN A 71 -7.46 -15.73 3.89
C ASN A 71 -6.17 -14.91 4.08
N GLY A 72 -6.02 -13.79 3.37
CA GLY A 72 -4.81 -12.97 3.35
C GLY A 72 -4.43 -12.38 4.70
N ASN A 73 -5.41 -12.00 5.54
CA ASN A 73 -5.14 -11.51 6.90
C ASN A 73 -4.59 -12.63 7.80
N GLN A 74 -5.15 -13.84 7.72
CA GLN A 74 -4.62 -14.99 8.46
C GLN A 74 -3.19 -15.31 8.02
N LEU A 75 -2.95 -15.34 6.70
CA LEU A 75 -1.62 -15.50 6.14
C LEU A 75 -0.64 -14.44 6.67
N ALA A 76 -1.06 -13.16 6.73
CA ALA A 76 -0.24 -12.08 7.24
C ALA A 76 0.09 -12.26 8.74
N SER A 77 -0.88 -12.67 9.56
CA SER A 77 -0.65 -12.97 10.98
C SER A 77 0.38 -14.10 11.15
N GLU A 78 0.22 -15.21 10.42
CA GLU A 78 1.15 -16.35 10.50
C GLU A 78 2.57 -15.98 10.04
N LEU A 79 2.70 -15.16 8.99
CA LEU A 79 4.02 -14.67 8.53
C LEU A 79 4.69 -13.73 9.53
N THR A 80 3.89 -12.93 10.23
CA THR A 80 4.37 -12.03 11.30
C THR A 80 4.87 -12.84 12.50
N GLU A 81 4.10 -13.82 12.96
CA GLU A 81 4.48 -14.72 14.06
C GLU A 81 5.79 -15.46 13.77
N LYS A 82 5.96 -15.91 12.52
CA LYS A 82 7.18 -16.60 12.07
C LYS A 82 8.33 -15.64 11.73
N SER A 83 8.16 -14.34 11.92
CA SER A 83 9.18 -13.30 11.69
C SER A 83 9.83 -13.39 10.29
N VAL A 84 9.01 -13.67 9.27
CA VAL A 84 9.51 -13.82 7.90
C VAL A 84 9.86 -12.43 7.33
N ASP A 85 11.11 -12.25 6.90
CA ASP A 85 11.60 -10.98 6.36
C ASP A 85 11.84 -11.07 4.85
N PHE A 86 10.99 -10.40 4.07
CA PHE A 86 11.11 -10.31 2.60
C PHE A 86 12.07 -9.22 2.13
N SER A 87 12.72 -8.49 3.03
CA SER A 87 13.73 -7.48 2.70
C SER A 87 15.16 -8.04 2.71
N HIS A 88 15.41 -9.09 3.50
CA HIS A 88 16.70 -9.75 3.66
C HIS A 88 16.68 -11.18 3.09
N PHE A 89 16.82 -11.29 1.78
CA PHE A 89 17.12 -12.60 1.17
C PHE A 89 18.63 -12.85 1.23
N GLU A 90 19.04 -14.09 1.49
CA GLU A 90 20.43 -14.51 1.27
C GLU A 90 20.75 -14.34 -0.22
N MET A 91 21.57 -13.35 -0.61
CA MET A 91 21.73 -12.96 -2.02
C MET A 91 23.18 -12.57 -2.40
N PRO A 92 23.56 -12.69 -3.69
CA PRO A 92 24.84 -12.19 -4.23
C PRO A 92 24.87 -10.64 -4.37
N HIS A 93 26.06 -10.07 -4.52
CA HIS A 93 26.35 -8.63 -4.36
C HIS A 93 25.71 -7.65 -5.37
N SER A 94 25.21 -8.10 -6.52
CA SER A 94 24.58 -7.24 -7.54
C SER A 94 23.06 -7.32 -7.43
N PHE A 95 22.47 -6.53 -6.53
CA PHE A 95 21.03 -6.57 -6.30
C PHE A 95 20.28 -5.34 -6.79
N ASN A 96 19.05 -5.56 -7.28
CA ASN A 96 18.16 -4.52 -7.74
C ASN A 96 17.46 -3.86 -6.54
N THR A 97 17.80 -2.59 -6.25
CA THR A 97 17.21 -1.78 -5.16
C THR A 97 15.68 -1.79 -5.18
N GLU A 98 15.06 -1.85 -6.36
CA GLU A 98 13.61 -1.88 -6.53
C GLU A 98 12.97 -3.10 -5.86
N LEU A 99 13.50 -4.30 -6.11
CA LEU A 99 13.01 -5.54 -5.51
C LEU A 99 13.31 -5.60 -3.99
N GLN A 100 14.32 -4.86 -3.52
CA GLN A 100 14.59 -4.72 -2.08
C GLN A 100 13.48 -3.90 -1.43
N MET A 101 13.15 -2.76 -2.04
CA MET A 101 12.08 -1.89 -1.55
C MET A 101 10.72 -2.54 -1.68
N PHE A 102 10.47 -3.36 -2.72
CA PHE A 102 9.25 -4.16 -2.82
C PHE A 102 9.13 -5.16 -1.67
N GLY A 103 10.23 -5.84 -1.32
CA GLY A 103 10.29 -6.72 -0.16
C GLY A 103 9.99 -5.99 1.16
N LYS A 104 10.59 -4.81 1.38
CA LYS A 104 10.30 -3.97 2.54
C LYS A 104 8.83 -3.53 2.57
N PHE A 105 8.29 -3.12 1.43
CA PHE A 105 6.87 -2.76 1.29
C PHE A 105 5.97 -3.94 1.70
N LEU A 106 6.28 -5.16 1.25
CA LEU A 106 5.51 -6.35 1.63
C LEU A 106 5.57 -6.63 3.13
N ASN A 107 6.74 -6.48 3.77
CA ASN A 107 6.84 -6.58 5.23
C ASN A 107 5.91 -5.57 5.92
N THR A 108 5.93 -4.30 5.49
CA THR A 108 5.05 -3.26 6.04
C THR A 108 3.58 -3.59 5.82
N LYS A 109 3.22 -4.08 4.63
CA LYS A 109 1.84 -4.48 4.30
C LYS A 109 1.37 -5.67 5.14
N ILE A 110 2.23 -6.66 5.36
CA ILE A 110 1.94 -7.84 6.19
C ILE A 110 1.71 -7.43 7.64
N ALA A 111 2.63 -6.64 8.22
CA ALA A 111 2.45 -6.13 9.59
C ALA A 111 1.15 -5.32 9.72
N TYR A 112 0.84 -4.51 8.72
CA TYR A 112 -0.39 -3.73 8.67
C TYR A 112 -1.66 -4.60 8.61
N MET A 113 -1.67 -5.65 7.78
CA MET A 113 -2.78 -6.58 7.61
C MET A 113 -2.98 -7.47 8.84
N ALA A 114 -1.90 -7.91 9.48
CA ALA A 114 -1.94 -8.70 10.71
C ALA A 114 -2.55 -7.91 11.88
N ASP A 115 -2.19 -6.63 12.01
CA ASP A 115 -2.63 -5.77 13.10
C ASP A 115 -4.06 -5.26 12.95
N ASN A 116 -4.63 -5.26 11.74
CA ASN A 116 -5.84 -4.48 11.48
C ASN A 116 -6.82 -5.12 10.49
N GLN A 117 -8.07 -5.27 10.93
CA GLN A 117 -9.24 -5.37 10.05
C GLN A 117 -9.60 -3.98 9.51
N LEU A 118 -8.74 -3.45 8.65
CA LEU A 118 -8.89 -2.11 8.10
C LEU A 118 -9.84 -2.07 6.93
N SER A 119 -10.79 -1.15 7.01
CA SER A 119 -11.75 -0.86 5.95
C SER A 119 -11.70 0.64 5.67
N LEU A 120 -11.70 0.99 4.38
CA LEU A 120 -11.74 2.38 3.95
C LEU A 120 -13.07 3.03 4.37
N GLU A 121 -14.14 2.24 4.36
CA GLU A 121 -15.47 2.62 4.83
C GLU A 121 -15.40 3.06 6.30
N ASN A 122 -14.76 2.27 7.17
CA ASN A 122 -14.60 2.64 8.59
C ASN A 122 -13.79 3.94 8.80
N VAL A 123 -12.85 4.26 7.90
CA VAL A 123 -12.15 5.56 7.94
C VAL A 123 -13.10 6.70 7.55
N ARG A 124 -13.88 6.51 6.46
CA ARG A 124 -14.83 7.51 5.96
C ARG A 124 -15.96 7.80 6.95
N ASP A 125 -16.44 6.75 7.61
CA ASP A 125 -17.53 6.82 8.58
C ASP A 125 -17.03 7.29 9.97
N ASN A 126 -15.75 7.70 10.07
CA ASN A 126 -15.10 8.18 11.30
C ASN A 126 -15.21 7.20 12.48
N VAL A 127 -15.16 5.89 12.21
CA VAL A 127 -15.32 4.84 13.23
C VAL A 127 -14.08 4.70 14.12
N TYR A 128 -12.90 5.06 13.60
CA TYR A 128 -11.63 4.90 14.32
C TYR A 128 -11.31 6.10 15.21
N SER A 129 -10.71 5.82 16.38
CA SER A 129 -10.18 6.86 17.27
C SER A 129 -9.00 7.60 16.64
N PHE A 130 -8.68 8.77 17.17
CA PHE A 130 -7.53 9.58 16.75
C PHE A 130 -6.21 8.76 16.76
N GLU A 131 -5.93 8.05 17.84
CA GLU A 131 -4.70 7.27 18.03
C GLU A 131 -4.59 6.15 17.00
N LYS A 132 -5.72 5.50 16.71
CA LYS A 132 -5.80 4.47 15.68
C LYS A 132 -5.57 5.07 14.30
N LEU A 133 -6.23 6.19 13.96
CA LEU A 133 -6.04 6.90 12.69
C LEU A 133 -4.58 7.33 12.49
N ILE A 134 -3.90 7.87 13.51
CA ILE A 134 -2.49 8.24 13.44
C ILE A 134 -1.58 7.01 13.24
N LYS A 135 -1.84 5.89 13.93
CA LYS A 135 -1.07 4.64 13.72
C LYS A 135 -1.20 4.17 12.27
N ILE A 136 -2.42 4.15 11.74
CA ILE A 136 -2.73 3.76 10.37
C ILE A 136 -2.03 4.70 9.39
N PHE A 137 -2.14 6.01 9.62
CA PHE A 137 -1.53 7.04 8.80
C PHE A 137 -0.03 6.82 8.64
N ARG A 138 0.68 6.63 9.74
CA ARG A 138 2.14 6.41 9.72
C ARG A 138 2.52 5.16 8.93
N SER A 139 1.76 4.07 9.08
CA SER A 139 1.99 2.83 8.34
C SER A 139 1.77 2.99 6.83
N GLN A 140 0.70 3.69 6.44
CA GLN A 140 0.44 4.00 5.03
C GLN A 140 1.48 4.96 4.44
N LEU A 141 1.95 5.92 5.24
CA LEU A 141 2.96 6.87 4.81
C LEU A 141 4.32 6.20 4.60
N GLU A 142 4.71 5.28 5.49
CA GLU A 142 5.93 4.48 5.30
C GLU A 142 5.81 3.60 4.06
N SER A 143 4.66 2.96 3.83
CA SER A 143 4.41 2.17 2.61
C SER A 143 4.62 3.00 1.34
N LEU A 144 4.04 4.20 1.29
CA LEU A 144 4.20 5.14 0.17
C LEU A 144 5.67 5.58 0.00
N ASN A 145 6.36 5.86 1.10
CA ASN A 145 7.77 6.23 1.09
C ASN A 145 8.68 5.12 0.55
N LEU A 146 8.43 3.86 0.92
CA LEU A 146 9.15 2.70 0.40
C LEU A 146 8.98 2.58 -1.12
N ILE A 147 7.76 2.79 -1.62
CA ILE A 147 7.48 2.77 -3.06
C ILE A 147 8.21 3.90 -3.79
N ILE A 148 8.20 5.12 -3.24
CA ILE A 148 8.94 6.25 -3.82
C ILE A 148 10.45 5.97 -3.85
N ARG A 149 11.00 5.39 -2.77
CA ARG A 149 12.42 4.99 -2.67
C ARG A 149 12.79 3.85 -3.61
N ALA A 150 11.83 2.99 -3.99
CA ALA A 150 12.04 1.94 -4.98
C ALA A 150 12.42 2.52 -6.35
N GLY A 151 12.15 3.81 -6.59
CA GLY A 151 12.62 4.48 -7.80
C GLY A 151 11.93 3.99 -9.07
N ILE A 152 10.70 3.46 -8.96
CA ILE A 152 9.94 2.85 -10.07
C ILE A 152 9.73 3.78 -11.29
N TYR A 153 10.00 5.08 -11.15
CA TYR A 153 9.96 6.08 -12.22
C TYR A 153 11.26 6.23 -13.01
N GLN A 154 12.38 5.71 -12.50
CA GLN A 154 13.69 5.85 -13.15
C GLN A 154 13.76 4.88 -14.34
N ASP A 155 13.94 5.44 -15.55
CA ASP A 155 14.42 4.93 -16.85
C ASP A 155 14.27 3.45 -17.29
N PHE A 156 13.61 2.57 -16.55
CA PHE A 156 13.76 1.14 -16.71
C PHE A 156 12.48 0.38 -17.03
N TRP A 157 11.36 1.04 -17.35
CA TRP A 157 10.10 0.36 -17.72
C TRP A 157 10.21 -0.62 -18.90
N GLU A 158 11.30 -0.55 -19.66
CA GLU A 158 11.69 -1.50 -20.71
C GLU A 158 12.20 -2.84 -20.17
N ASN A 159 12.64 -2.91 -18.91
CA ASN A 159 13.04 -4.16 -18.26
C ASN A 159 11.79 -5.00 -17.90
N THR A 160 11.57 -6.06 -18.67
CA THR A 160 10.43 -6.98 -18.52
C THR A 160 10.47 -7.79 -17.22
N VAL A 161 11.64 -8.00 -16.61
CA VAL A 161 11.79 -8.83 -15.40
C VAL A 161 11.08 -8.23 -14.19
N ASN A 162 11.12 -6.90 -14.05
CA ASN A 162 10.55 -6.18 -12.91
C ASN A 162 9.29 -5.38 -13.27
N LEU A 163 8.79 -5.52 -14.50
CA LEU A 163 7.59 -4.81 -14.94
C LEU A 163 6.37 -5.09 -14.04
N LEU A 164 6.17 -6.35 -13.61
CA LEU A 164 5.05 -6.71 -12.73
C LEU A 164 5.19 -6.10 -11.32
N PRO A 165 6.33 -6.24 -10.60
CA PRO A 165 6.59 -5.50 -9.36
C PRO A 165 6.32 -4.00 -9.48
N ARG A 166 6.79 -3.33 -10.54
CA ARG A 166 6.57 -1.88 -10.72
C ARG A 166 5.11 -1.52 -10.85
N LYS A 167 4.34 -2.28 -11.64
CA LYS A 167 2.91 -2.05 -11.79
C LYS A 167 2.18 -2.19 -10.44
N ILE A 168 2.54 -3.21 -9.64
CA ILE A 168 2.00 -3.40 -8.29
C ILE A 168 2.35 -2.23 -7.38
N LEU A 169 3.64 -1.86 -7.30
CA LEU A 169 4.09 -0.73 -6.49
C LEU A 169 3.40 0.57 -6.91
N PHE A 170 3.25 0.81 -8.22
CA PHE A 170 2.57 1.98 -8.75
C PHE A 170 1.08 2.03 -8.36
N PHE A 171 0.40 0.88 -8.41
CA PHE A 171 -0.96 0.74 -7.91
C PHE A 171 -1.06 1.04 -6.42
N GLU A 172 -0.21 0.41 -5.62
CA GLU A 172 -0.19 0.60 -4.17
C GLU A 172 0.16 2.05 -3.78
N ALA A 173 1.00 2.74 -4.55
CA ALA A 173 1.28 4.16 -4.31
C ALA A 173 0.01 5.01 -4.44
N ASN A 174 -0.79 4.75 -5.49
CA ASN A 174 -2.08 5.42 -5.68
C ASN A 174 -3.04 5.09 -4.54
N THR A 175 -3.20 3.80 -4.22
CA THR A 175 -4.11 3.37 -3.14
C THR A 175 -3.70 3.95 -1.79
N SER A 176 -2.43 3.92 -1.41
CA SER A 176 -1.93 4.54 -0.18
C SER A 176 -2.15 6.05 -0.19
N ALA A 177 -1.97 6.75 -1.32
CA ALA A 177 -2.23 8.18 -1.42
C ALA A 177 -3.73 8.51 -1.21
N VAL A 178 -4.67 7.72 -1.75
CA VAL A 178 -6.11 7.85 -1.45
C VAL A 178 -6.36 7.65 0.03
N PHE A 179 -5.83 6.57 0.58
CA PHE A 179 -6.09 6.15 1.96
C PHE A 179 -5.57 7.20 2.96
N LEU A 180 -4.35 7.70 2.75
CA LEU A 180 -3.75 8.80 3.54
C LEU A 180 -4.61 10.05 3.49
N TYR A 181 -5.13 10.41 2.31
CA TYR A 181 -6.00 11.58 2.17
C TYR A 181 -7.32 11.43 2.94
N GLN A 182 -7.91 10.23 2.92
CA GLN A 182 -9.14 9.93 3.67
C GLN A 182 -8.91 9.97 5.18
N ILE A 183 -7.75 9.48 5.65
CA ILE A 183 -7.36 9.61 7.06
C ILE A 183 -7.13 11.08 7.43
N CYS A 184 -6.50 11.86 6.55
CA CYS A 184 -6.35 13.29 6.73
C CYS A 184 -7.71 13.98 6.91
N LEU A 185 -8.72 13.64 6.10
CA LEU A 185 -10.07 14.17 6.26
C LEU A 185 -10.72 13.75 7.58
N ALA A 186 -10.63 12.46 7.94
CA ALA A 186 -11.18 11.96 9.20
C ALA A 186 -10.56 12.66 10.42
N LEU A 187 -9.24 12.83 10.42
CA LEU A 187 -8.51 13.60 11.43
C LEU A 187 -8.92 15.09 11.38
N GLY A 188 -9.09 15.67 10.19
CA GLY A 188 -9.57 17.03 10.01
C GLY A 188 -10.98 17.29 10.58
N ASN A 189 -11.85 16.28 10.56
CA ASN A 189 -13.17 16.38 11.19
C ASN A 189 -13.10 16.31 12.73
N MET A 190 -12.02 15.78 13.28
CA MET A 190 -11.79 15.71 14.72
C MET A 190 -11.11 16.96 15.29
N THR A 191 -10.65 17.89 14.44
CA THR A 191 -9.71 18.95 14.87
C THR A 191 -10.26 19.84 15.99
N GLN A 192 -11.57 20.10 16.01
CA GLN A 192 -12.25 20.92 17.03
C GLN A 192 -12.24 20.27 18.42
N THR A 193 -12.18 18.94 18.51
CA THR A 193 -12.19 18.19 19.78
C THR A 193 -10.82 17.67 20.17
N MET A 194 -9.77 17.96 19.39
CA MET A 194 -8.40 17.55 19.70
C MET A 194 -7.81 18.31 20.87
N THR A 195 -7.15 17.56 21.76
CA THR A 195 -6.19 18.15 22.70
C THR A 195 -5.01 18.78 21.95
N THR A 196 -4.30 19.70 22.61
CA THR A 196 -3.07 20.32 22.08
C THR A 196 -2.04 19.27 21.61
N GLN A 197 -1.86 18.19 22.37
CA GLN A 197 -0.92 17.12 22.01
C GLN A 197 -1.36 16.35 20.75
N GLN A 198 -2.66 16.10 20.59
CA GLN A 198 -3.20 15.44 19.40
C GLN A 198 -3.07 16.35 18.17
N ALA A 199 -3.38 17.64 18.30
CA ALA A 199 -3.21 18.61 17.23
C ALA A 199 -1.75 18.67 16.73
N LEU A 200 -0.76 18.69 17.64
CA LEU A 200 0.66 18.64 17.27
C LEU A 200 1.05 17.36 16.51
N GLN A 201 0.55 16.20 16.96
CA GLN A 201 0.82 14.93 16.28
C GLN A 201 0.24 14.93 14.87
N TYR A 202 -0.97 15.49 14.70
CA TYR A 202 -1.61 15.59 13.40
C TYR A 202 -0.89 16.55 12.47
N ILE A 203 -0.47 17.73 12.97
CA ILE A 203 0.29 18.69 12.17
C ILE A 203 1.60 18.07 11.66
N LYS A 204 2.35 17.38 12.52
CA LYS A 204 3.57 16.69 12.10
C LYS A 204 3.29 15.61 11.04
N ALA A 205 2.23 14.83 11.24
CA ALA A 205 1.82 13.81 10.29
C ALA A 205 1.48 14.41 8.91
N LEU A 206 0.81 15.56 8.90
CA LEU A 206 0.50 16.27 7.67
C LEU A 206 1.75 16.80 6.94
N ASP A 207 2.72 17.33 7.67
CA ASP A 207 4.01 17.78 7.10
C ASP A 207 4.74 16.62 6.41
N ASP A 208 4.87 15.48 7.11
CA ASP A 208 5.49 14.27 6.56
C ASP A 208 4.76 13.77 5.30
N PHE A 209 3.43 13.87 5.26
CA PHE A 209 2.62 13.48 4.11
C PHE A 209 2.80 14.40 2.91
N GLU A 210 2.85 15.71 3.08
CA GLU A 210 2.99 16.62 1.94
C GLU A 210 4.37 16.54 1.28
N LEU A 211 5.43 16.34 2.07
CA LEU A 211 6.76 16.03 1.55
C LEU A 211 6.74 14.75 0.68
N THR A 212 5.97 13.75 1.11
CA THR A 212 5.82 12.47 0.41
C THR A 212 4.93 12.61 -0.82
N LYS A 213 3.80 13.33 -0.70
CA LYS A 213 2.84 13.63 -1.77
C LYS A 213 3.50 14.40 -2.90
N THR A 214 4.38 15.36 -2.62
CA THR A 214 5.11 16.08 -3.67
C THR A 214 5.97 15.14 -4.51
N LYS A 215 6.66 14.19 -3.87
CA LYS A 215 7.47 13.17 -4.57
C LYS A 215 6.58 12.21 -5.37
N TYR A 216 5.44 11.79 -4.79
CA TYR A 216 4.44 10.98 -5.47
C TYR A 216 3.83 11.69 -6.69
N LEU A 217 3.43 12.96 -6.57
CA LEU A 217 2.88 13.74 -7.68
C LEU A 217 3.89 13.93 -8.80
N LYS A 218 5.18 14.09 -8.46
CA LYS A 218 6.25 14.09 -9.45
C LYS A 218 6.28 12.76 -10.20
N LEU A 219 6.29 11.63 -9.47
CA LEU A 219 6.19 10.28 -10.03
C LEU A 219 4.99 10.18 -10.99
N MET A 220 3.78 10.60 -10.59
CA MET A 220 2.55 10.48 -11.38
C MET A 220 2.52 11.31 -12.67
N ASN A 221 3.29 12.38 -12.73
CA ASN A 221 3.33 13.29 -13.88
C ASN A 221 4.51 13.03 -14.81
N GLU A 222 5.32 12.00 -14.55
CA GLU A 222 6.41 11.62 -15.44
C GLU A 222 5.86 11.20 -16.82
N LYS A 223 6.35 11.86 -17.88
CA LYS A 223 5.87 11.64 -19.28
C LYS A 223 5.97 10.16 -19.71
N LYS A 224 6.89 9.40 -19.11
CA LYS A 224 7.13 7.99 -19.40
C LYS A 224 6.01 7.06 -18.91
N ILE A 225 5.21 7.48 -17.93
CA ILE A 225 3.98 6.76 -17.55
C ILE A 225 3.05 6.66 -18.75
N ASN A 226 2.89 7.71 -19.55
CA ASN A 226 2.05 7.63 -20.76
C ASN A 226 2.58 6.60 -21.79
N GLY A 227 3.90 6.39 -21.85
CA GLY A 227 4.49 5.37 -22.72
C GLY A 227 4.19 3.93 -22.26
N THR A 228 4.02 3.72 -20.95
CA THR A 228 3.75 2.40 -20.36
C THR A 228 2.25 2.13 -20.19
N PHE A 229 1.46 3.18 -19.94
CA PHE A 229 0.06 3.10 -19.54
C PHE A 229 -0.91 3.77 -20.53
N GLY A 230 -0.44 4.30 -21.67
CA GLY A 230 -1.29 4.95 -22.67
C GLY A 230 -1.81 6.33 -22.24
N THR A 231 -3.05 6.68 -22.59
CA THR A 231 -3.75 7.89 -22.09
C THR A 231 -4.10 7.74 -20.62
N PHE A 232 -3.08 7.91 -19.78
CA PHE A 232 -3.19 7.84 -18.34
C PHE A 232 -3.96 9.06 -17.79
N PRO A 233 -5.00 8.87 -16.94
CA PRO A 233 -5.68 9.98 -16.31
C PRO A 233 -4.71 10.70 -15.38
N ARG A 234 -4.31 11.91 -15.76
CA ARG A 234 -3.41 12.72 -14.93
C ARG A 234 -4.17 13.23 -13.72
N GLN A 235 -3.57 13.12 -12.55
CA GLN A 235 -3.93 14.01 -11.47
C GLN A 235 -3.56 15.42 -11.93
N GLY A 236 -4.53 16.34 -11.95
CA GLY A 236 -4.22 17.75 -12.17
C GLY A 236 -3.18 18.17 -11.12
N PHE A 237 -1.97 18.49 -11.56
CA PHE A 237 -0.95 19.06 -10.68
C PHE A 237 -1.38 20.48 -10.35
N ASN A 238 -2.20 20.63 -9.32
CA ASN A 238 -2.34 21.89 -8.64
C ASN A 238 -1.53 21.75 -7.34
N PRO A 239 -0.24 22.13 -7.32
CA PRO A 239 0.46 22.23 -6.07
C PRO A 239 -0.36 23.21 -5.26
N VAL A 240 -1.04 22.75 -4.22
CA VAL A 240 -1.98 23.60 -3.52
C VAL A 240 -1.17 24.61 -2.72
N ILE A 241 -0.86 25.74 -3.37
CA ILE A 241 -0.23 26.95 -2.86
C ILE A 241 -0.77 27.35 -1.46
N PRO A 242 -2.07 27.15 -1.14
CA PRO A 242 -2.60 27.31 0.22
C PRO A 242 -1.90 26.51 1.33
N TYR A 243 -1.45 25.27 1.09
CA TYR A 243 -0.91 24.42 2.18
C TYR A 243 0.56 24.68 2.51
N THR A 244 1.36 24.97 1.50
CA THR A 244 2.74 25.43 1.72
C THR A 244 2.74 26.71 2.57
N SER A 245 1.69 27.54 2.41
CA SER A 245 1.45 28.72 3.24
C SER A 245 1.07 28.34 4.68
N LEU A 246 0.23 27.31 4.89
CA LEU A 246 -0.13 26.75 6.19
C LEU A 246 1.06 26.15 6.96
N ILE A 247 1.88 25.31 6.30
CA ILE A 247 3.10 24.75 6.89
C ILE A 247 4.10 25.87 7.20
N LYS A 248 4.26 26.84 6.30
CA LYS A 248 5.14 27.98 6.53
C LYS A 248 4.66 28.82 7.71
N ASN A 249 3.35 29.07 7.82
CA ASN A 249 2.73 29.70 8.98
C ASN A 249 2.95 28.88 10.24
N TYR A 250 2.81 27.56 10.20
CA TYR A 250 3.10 26.68 11.33
C TYR A 250 4.55 26.79 11.79
N ILE A 251 5.52 26.70 10.88
CA ILE A 251 6.95 26.80 11.18
C ILE A 251 7.30 28.20 11.71
N GLU A 252 6.76 29.26 11.12
CA GLU A 252 7.00 30.63 11.58
C GLU A 252 6.36 30.88 12.94
N LYS A 253 5.10 30.49 13.15
CA LYS A 253 4.40 30.73 14.41
C LYS A 253 4.93 29.82 15.54
N SER A 254 5.35 28.58 15.26
CA SER A 254 5.99 27.70 16.26
C SER A 254 7.36 28.23 16.71
N LYS A 255 8.14 28.84 15.80
CA LYS A 255 9.36 29.57 16.17
C LYS A 255 9.08 30.77 17.08
N ARG A 256 8.00 31.52 16.84
CA ARG A 256 7.59 32.64 17.70
C ARG A 256 7.22 32.19 19.12
N VAL A 257 6.56 31.04 19.25
CA VAL A 257 6.25 30.44 20.56
C VAL A 257 7.53 29.95 21.28
N LEU A 258 8.47 29.33 20.56
CA LEU A 258 9.79 28.98 21.12
C LEU A 258 10.60 30.21 21.56
N ASN A 259 10.34 31.37 20.97
CA ASN A 259 10.94 32.65 21.32
C ASN A 259 10.14 33.43 22.39
N GLY A 260 9.05 32.86 22.93
CA GLY A 260 8.24 33.47 24.00
C GLY A 260 7.29 34.57 23.54
N GLU A 261 7.05 34.74 22.24
CA GLU A 261 6.25 35.84 21.67
C GLU A 261 4.73 35.57 21.66
N ASN A 262 4.28 34.32 21.86
CA ASN A 262 2.87 33.91 21.86
C ASN A 262 2.63 32.74 22.85
N GLN A 263 1.40 32.60 23.35
CA GLN A 263 0.98 31.41 24.09
C GLN A 263 0.79 30.22 23.13
N TYR A 264 1.14 29.01 23.60
CA TYR A 264 1.15 27.79 22.78
C TYR A 264 -0.26 27.37 22.33
N GLU A 265 -1.30 27.75 23.08
CA GLU A 265 -2.70 27.40 22.82
C GLU A 265 -3.29 28.23 21.66
N ASP A 266 -3.08 29.55 21.64
CA ASP A 266 -3.52 30.44 20.56
C ASP A 266 -2.95 30.03 19.18
N LEU A 267 -1.71 29.52 19.19
CA LEU A 267 -1.07 28.97 18.00
C LEU A 267 -1.84 27.76 17.48
N VAL A 268 -2.13 26.81 18.36
CA VAL A 268 -2.77 25.55 18.00
C VAL A 268 -4.17 25.81 17.48
N ASP A 269 -4.95 26.67 18.13
CA ASP A 269 -6.32 26.99 17.69
C ASP A 269 -6.34 27.73 16.35
N SER A 270 -5.43 28.68 16.14
CA SER A 270 -5.27 29.30 14.82
C SER A 270 -4.96 28.27 13.73
N LEU A 271 -4.14 27.26 14.01
CA LEU A 271 -3.80 26.20 13.04
C LEU A 271 -4.96 25.24 12.77
N LYS A 272 -5.82 24.98 13.77
CA LYS A 272 -7.03 24.15 13.58
C LYS A 272 -7.96 24.75 12.55
N GLU A 273 -8.25 26.06 12.65
CA GLU A 273 -9.09 26.78 11.68
C GLU A 273 -8.48 26.74 10.27
N GLU A 274 -7.17 26.91 10.22
CA GLU A 274 -6.36 26.94 9.00
C GLU A 274 -6.39 25.56 8.29
N ILE A 275 -6.30 24.47 9.05
CA ILE A 275 -6.47 23.08 8.60
C ILE A 275 -7.90 22.81 8.11
N GLU A 276 -8.91 23.24 8.85
CA GLU A 276 -10.32 23.07 8.49
C GLU A 276 -10.64 23.71 7.12
N LYS A 277 -10.14 24.94 6.92
CA LYS A 277 -10.28 25.67 5.65
C LYS A 277 -9.60 24.97 4.47
N TYR A 278 -8.42 24.38 4.71
CA TYR A 278 -7.70 23.61 3.70
C TYR A 278 -8.50 22.40 3.20
N PHE A 279 -9.03 21.59 4.13
CA PHE A 279 -9.76 20.38 3.77
C PHE A 279 -11.07 20.67 3.04
N LYS A 280 -11.77 21.75 3.39
CA LYS A 280 -12.97 22.20 2.66
C LYS A 280 -12.68 22.56 1.19
N THR A 281 -11.45 22.92 0.84
CA THR A 281 -11.11 23.47 -0.48
C THR A 281 -10.57 22.42 -1.47
N ILE A 282 -10.06 21.28 -1.00
CA ILE A 282 -9.29 20.32 -1.83
C ILE A 282 -9.94 18.94 -1.93
N SER A 283 -10.87 18.64 -1.02
CA SER A 283 -11.44 17.30 -0.83
C SER A 283 -12.04 16.69 -2.08
N GLU A 284 -12.78 17.45 -2.87
CA GLU A 284 -13.57 16.86 -3.95
C GLU A 284 -12.70 16.51 -5.16
N ASN A 285 -11.87 17.44 -5.63
CA ASN A 285 -11.08 17.26 -6.86
C ASN A 285 -9.94 16.25 -6.72
N TYR A 286 -9.29 16.15 -5.56
CA TYR A 286 -8.17 15.21 -5.36
C TYR A 286 -8.66 13.76 -5.23
N ILE A 287 -9.73 13.53 -4.47
CA ILE A 287 -10.30 12.19 -4.29
C ILE A 287 -10.85 11.68 -5.61
N GLU A 288 -11.66 12.47 -6.31
CA GLU A 288 -12.27 12.06 -7.57
C GLU A 288 -11.21 11.67 -8.63
N ASN A 289 -10.15 12.48 -8.76
CA ASN A 289 -9.08 12.19 -9.71
C ASN A 289 -8.25 10.96 -9.30
N THR A 290 -8.01 10.76 -8.01
CA THR A 290 -7.26 9.57 -7.56
C THR A 290 -8.10 8.30 -7.70
N MET A 291 -9.42 8.37 -7.48
CA MET A 291 -10.34 7.27 -7.77
C MET A 291 -10.40 6.94 -9.26
N LYS A 292 -10.35 7.94 -10.15
CA LYS A 292 -10.22 7.72 -11.61
C LYS A 292 -8.95 6.95 -11.93
N VAL A 293 -7.82 7.29 -11.31
CA VAL A 293 -6.57 6.56 -11.49
C VAL A 293 -6.68 5.13 -10.96
N GLU A 294 -7.20 4.93 -9.74
CA GLU A 294 -7.38 3.59 -9.17
C GLU A 294 -8.27 2.72 -10.06
N THR A 295 -9.39 3.28 -10.54
CA THR A 295 -10.30 2.61 -11.47
C THR A 295 -9.61 2.25 -12.78
N PHE A 296 -8.82 3.17 -13.33
CA PHE A 296 -8.00 2.92 -14.51
C PHE A 296 -7.02 1.77 -14.29
N LEU A 297 -6.29 1.75 -13.16
CA LEU A 297 -5.33 0.70 -12.85
C LEU A 297 -6.01 -0.65 -12.64
N LYS A 298 -7.14 -0.70 -11.93
CA LYS A 298 -7.94 -1.93 -11.78
C LYS A 298 -8.41 -2.50 -13.12
N ARG A 299 -8.83 -1.61 -14.04
CA ARG A 299 -9.28 -2.01 -15.38
C ARG A 299 -8.15 -2.52 -16.27
N ASN A 300 -6.99 -1.86 -16.24
CA ASN A 300 -5.87 -2.18 -17.12
C ASN A 300 -4.95 -3.26 -16.57
N PHE A 301 -5.10 -3.63 -15.29
CA PHE A 301 -4.29 -4.65 -14.63
C PHE A 301 -5.15 -5.69 -13.89
N SER A 302 -6.18 -6.20 -14.56
CA SER A 302 -7.06 -7.22 -14.00
C SER A 302 -6.31 -8.51 -13.62
N GLU A 303 -5.11 -8.75 -14.16
CA GLU A 303 -4.25 -9.87 -13.76
C GLU A 303 -3.74 -9.79 -12.30
N TYR A 304 -3.86 -8.63 -11.65
CA TYR A 304 -3.61 -8.46 -10.21
C TYR A 304 -4.88 -8.49 -9.38
N PHE A 305 -6.01 -8.17 -9.99
CA PHE A 305 -7.33 -8.18 -9.37
C PHE A 305 -8.10 -9.33 -9.98
N PHE A 306 -7.93 -10.53 -9.43
CA PHE A 306 -8.97 -11.53 -9.57
C PHE A 306 -10.21 -10.90 -8.97
N ALA A 307 -11.09 -10.38 -9.83
CA ALA A 307 -12.40 -9.98 -9.43
C ALA A 307 -12.93 -11.14 -8.59
N VAL A 308 -13.16 -10.85 -7.32
CA VAL A 308 -14.23 -11.47 -6.57
C VAL A 308 -15.49 -11.12 -7.36
N THR A 309 -15.68 -11.77 -8.49
CA THR A 309 -16.98 -11.87 -9.11
C THR A 309 -17.65 -12.84 -8.16
N PRO A 310 -18.64 -12.42 -7.35
CA PRO A 310 -19.47 -13.39 -6.69
C PRO A 310 -19.97 -14.27 -7.84
N ARG A 311 -19.71 -15.58 -7.78
CA ARG A 311 -20.48 -16.49 -8.62
C ARG A 311 -21.92 -16.18 -8.25
N LYS A 312 -22.67 -15.55 -9.16
CA LYS A 312 -24.12 -15.64 -9.10
C LYS A 312 -24.36 -17.13 -9.03
N GLU A 313 -24.90 -17.60 -7.92
CA GLU A 313 -25.51 -18.92 -7.88
C GLU A 313 -26.57 -18.90 -8.97
N GLU A 314 -26.23 -19.46 -10.12
CA GLU A 314 -27.22 -19.98 -11.03
C GLU A 314 -27.97 -21.00 -10.18
N ARG A 315 -29.13 -20.59 -9.63
CA ARG A 315 -30.17 -21.52 -9.24
C ARG A 315 -30.53 -22.29 -10.49
N LYS A 316 -29.82 -23.38 -10.72
CA LYS A 316 -30.26 -24.44 -11.62
C LYS A 316 -31.60 -24.88 -11.05
N GLY A 317 -32.62 -24.76 -11.91
CA GLY A 317 -33.99 -25.01 -11.54
C GLY A 317 -34.16 -26.41 -10.99
N ASP A 318 -34.93 -26.49 -9.90
CA ASP A 318 -35.74 -27.67 -9.65
C ASP A 318 -37.07 -27.45 -10.36
N LEU A 319 -37.11 -27.99 -11.57
CA LEU A 319 -38.29 -28.33 -12.34
C LEU A 319 -38.77 -29.69 -11.82
N PHE A 320 -39.76 -29.70 -10.94
CA PHE A 320 -40.73 -30.77 -10.67
C PHE A 320 -41.89 -30.03 -9.94
N VAL A 321 -43.13 -29.84 -10.41
CA VAL A 321 -44.14 -30.73 -11.05
C VAL A 321 -44.16 -32.08 -10.31
N ASP A 322 -45.11 -32.44 -9.44
CA ASP A 322 -46.46 -31.96 -9.09
C ASP A 322 -46.63 -31.89 -7.56
#